data_AF-A0A914MJY7-F1
#
_entry.id   AF-A0A914MJY7-F1
#
_cell.length_a   1.000
_cell.length_b   1.000
_cell.length_c   1.000
_cell.angle_alpha   90.00
_cell.angle_beta   90.00
_cell.angle_gamma   90.00
#
_symmetry.space_group_name_H-M   'P 1'
#
loop_
_entity.id
_entity.type
_entity.pdbx_description
1 polymer ?
#
loop_
_entity_poly.entity_id
_entity_poly.type
_entity_poly.pdbx_seq_one_letter_code
_entity_poly.pdbx_strand_id
1 'polypeptide(L)'
;MLREAFLPILLLVVWTSLKCATMADGPTIVGYGRHTLVGNKITEFGNDSRIAKNNDDLKDYIGTENACDVKFDENGDIVLNYNSVRETGCVVDLMHRYNSFALDFTATLSNDDKEIKECLEEMPDGINANLVPFAHSIDLERFEKLKKGPYNEYASCDNQAACRSGGGECLKPAGLEIGWGYKGDRVHVGMQQVGEPTVCECPHKNDRINIKESSVLVELDDSIRWFKLDPVETHCYVYFGLCKPPFVCNSVKSTMFQIEGLNPMTWEISYRVSKYTYYNRLLSLYLLPQKAAFQHHAGQSITRKAPTGPKCNIQLRINGKEYKLLINDKRYKLAFKWILLIAMILIILICLAGFGFVIYMNAKTKEDMDRMRRNMN
;
A
#
# COMPACT_ATOMS: atom_id res chain seq x y z
N MET A 1 10.14 24.20 -56.02
CA MET A 1 9.02 23.50 -55.35
C MET A 1 9.45 22.49 -54.27
N LEU A 2 10.54 21.71 -54.41
CA LEU A 2 10.93 20.75 -53.36
C LEU A 2 11.48 21.36 -52.04
N ARG A 3 11.94 22.62 -52.04
CA ARG A 3 12.51 23.27 -50.84
C ARG A 3 11.47 23.73 -49.81
N GLU A 4 10.22 23.94 -50.22
CA GLU A 4 9.17 24.47 -49.32
C GLU A 4 8.40 23.38 -48.58
N ALA A 5 8.47 22.13 -49.05
CA ALA A 5 7.83 20.98 -48.38
C ALA A 5 8.68 20.39 -47.24
N PHE A 6 9.98 20.69 -47.17
CA PHE A 6 10.89 20.05 -46.21
C PHE A 6 10.69 20.55 -44.78
N LEU A 7 10.44 21.86 -44.61
CA LEU A 7 10.23 22.48 -43.30
C LEU A 7 8.94 22.00 -42.59
N PRO A 8 7.76 21.92 -43.25
CA PRO A 8 6.57 21.39 -42.59
C PRO A 8 6.67 19.90 -42.28
N ILE A 9 7.36 19.10 -43.11
CA ILE A 9 7.60 17.67 -42.82
C ILE A 9 8.51 17.51 -41.61
N LEU A 10 9.61 18.28 -41.52
CA LEU A 10 10.51 18.26 -40.38
C LEU A 10 9.79 18.68 -39.09
N LEU A 11 8.97 19.73 -39.14
CA LEU A 11 8.16 20.18 -38.01
C LEU A 11 7.14 19.12 -37.59
N LEU A 12 6.50 18.42 -38.53
CA LEU A 12 5.58 17.34 -38.23
C LEU A 12 6.30 16.16 -37.54
N VAL A 13 7.52 15.81 -37.99
CA VAL A 13 8.35 14.75 -37.38
C VAL A 13 8.80 15.14 -35.98
N VAL A 14 9.22 16.39 -35.76
CA VAL A 14 9.58 16.91 -34.42
C VAL A 14 8.36 16.95 -33.51
N TRP A 15 7.19 17.33 -34.03
CA TRP A 15 5.95 17.42 -33.24
C TRP A 15 5.38 16.03 -32.88
N THR A 16 5.46 15.06 -33.80
CA THR A 16 5.06 13.67 -33.50
C THR A 16 6.04 12.97 -32.57
N SER A 17 7.35 13.25 -32.68
CA SER A 17 8.35 12.73 -31.74
C SER A 17 8.27 13.37 -30.35
N LEU A 18 7.95 14.67 -30.24
CA LEU A 18 7.66 15.30 -28.94
C LEU A 18 6.37 14.75 -28.31
N LYS A 19 5.29 14.52 -29.08
CA LYS A 19 4.05 13.93 -28.55
C LYS A 19 4.22 12.47 -28.12
N CYS A 20 5.13 11.73 -28.74
CA CYS A 20 5.46 10.37 -28.33
C CYS A 20 6.24 10.35 -27.00
N ALA A 21 7.01 11.41 -26.70
CA ALA A 21 7.73 11.55 -25.43
C ALA A 21 6.84 12.02 -24.26
N THR A 22 5.65 12.56 -24.51
CA THR A 22 4.77 13.14 -23.47
C THR A 22 3.74 12.17 -22.88
N MET A 23 3.83 10.86 -23.15
CA MET A 23 2.89 9.86 -22.58
C MET A 23 3.58 8.69 -21.87
N ALA A 24 4.87 8.80 -21.56
CA ALA A 24 5.47 7.91 -20.57
C ALA A 24 5.15 8.50 -19.20
N ASP A 25 4.22 7.88 -18.46
CA ASP A 25 3.97 8.24 -17.08
C ASP A 25 5.30 8.30 -16.34
N GLY A 26 5.58 9.46 -15.72
CA GLY A 26 6.82 9.67 -14.99
C GLY A 26 6.99 8.63 -13.88
N PRO A 27 8.22 8.45 -13.35
CA PRO A 27 8.45 7.52 -12.25
C PRO A 27 7.57 7.90 -11.06
N THR A 28 6.85 6.92 -10.52
CA THR A 28 6.04 7.04 -9.29
C THR A 28 6.64 6.16 -8.19
N ILE A 29 6.35 6.50 -6.93
CA ILE A 29 6.84 5.75 -5.77
C ILE A 29 5.70 4.95 -5.16
N VAL A 30 5.94 3.65 -4.93
CA VAL A 30 4.95 2.71 -4.42
C VAL A 30 5.49 1.90 -3.24
N GLY A 31 4.58 1.37 -2.44
CA GLY A 31 4.88 0.41 -1.38
C GLY A 31 5.57 0.99 -0.15
N TYR A 32 5.69 0.18 0.89
CA TYR A 32 6.46 0.49 2.10
C TYR A 32 7.94 0.73 1.75
N GLY A 33 8.45 -0.09 0.83
CA GLY A 33 9.82 -0.12 0.36
C GLY A 33 10.23 1.13 -0.40
N ARG A 34 9.28 1.96 -0.84
CA ARG A 34 9.49 3.12 -1.73
C ARG A 34 10.12 2.72 -3.05
N HIS A 35 9.49 1.76 -3.72
CA HIS A 35 9.95 1.24 -5.01
C HIS A 35 9.60 2.20 -6.14
N THR A 36 10.44 2.24 -7.17
CA THR A 36 10.20 3.06 -8.36
C THR A 36 9.37 2.27 -9.37
N LEU A 37 8.19 2.80 -9.69
CA LEU A 37 7.26 2.29 -10.69
C LEU A 37 7.35 3.16 -11.96
N VAL A 38 7.56 2.54 -13.12
CA VAL A 38 7.51 3.20 -14.44
C VAL A 38 6.55 2.43 -15.34
N GLY A 39 5.48 3.09 -15.77
CA GLY A 39 4.33 2.39 -16.36
C GLY A 39 3.77 1.36 -15.37
N ASN A 40 3.75 0.09 -15.76
CA ASN A 40 3.26 -1.02 -14.92
C ASN A 40 4.36 -1.93 -14.36
N LYS A 41 5.61 -1.43 -14.31
CA LYS A 41 6.76 -2.23 -13.89
C LYS A 41 7.57 -1.57 -12.78
N ILE A 42 7.93 -2.36 -11.78
CA ILE A 42 8.94 -1.98 -10.78
C ILE A 42 10.30 -2.04 -11.47
N THR A 43 10.94 -0.88 -11.59
CA THR A 43 12.26 -0.72 -12.22
C THR A 43 13.38 -0.66 -11.20
N GLU A 44 13.07 -0.28 -9.96
CA GLU A 44 14.03 -0.19 -8.87
C GLU A 44 13.35 -0.50 -7.53
N PHE A 45 13.96 -1.38 -6.73
CA PHE A 45 13.55 -1.54 -5.34
C PHE A 45 14.17 -0.43 -4.49
N GLY A 46 13.43 0.11 -3.53
CA GLY A 46 14.05 1.01 -2.55
C GLY A 46 15.15 0.31 -1.76
N ASN A 47 16.07 1.14 -1.25
CA ASN A 47 17.32 0.67 -0.64
C ASN A 47 17.08 -0.40 0.42
N ASP A 48 17.95 -1.42 0.39
CA ASP A 48 18.04 -2.48 1.40
C ASP A 48 16.81 -3.41 1.50
N SER A 49 16.00 -3.49 0.43
CA SER A 49 14.88 -4.43 0.33
C SER A 49 15.34 -5.89 0.41
N ARG A 50 14.72 -6.69 1.28
CA ARG A 50 14.95 -8.14 1.41
C ARG A 50 13.69 -8.89 1.81
N ILE A 51 13.61 -10.17 1.46
CA ILE A 51 12.52 -11.04 1.92
C ILE A 51 12.75 -11.41 3.40
N ALA A 52 11.73 -11.18 4.24
CA ALA A 52 11.69 -11.67 5.60
C ALA A 52 11.38 -13.17 5.62
N LYS A 53 12.08 -13.94 6.46
CA LYS A 53 11.96 -15.40 6.53
C LYS A 53 11.31 -15.89 7.82
N ASN A 54 11.36 -15.08 8.88
CA ASN A 54 10.85 -15.42 10.21
C ASN A 54 10.58 -14.15 11.02
N ASN A 55 10.06 -14.30 12.24
CA ASN A 55 9.74 -13.17 13.13
C ASN A 55 10.98 -12.37 13.58
N ASP A 56 12.17 -12.99 13.64
CA ASP A 56 13.40 -12.26 13.99
C ASP A 56 13.78 -11.22 12.92
N ASP A 57 13.46 -11.49 11.66
CA ASP A 57 13.67 -10.54 10.57
C ASP A 57 12.81 -9.28 10.68
N LEU A 58 11.70 -9.34 11.43
CA LEU A 58 10.73 -8.24 11.56
C LEU A 58 11.11 -7.21 12.61
N LYS A 59 12.12 -7.47 13.45
CA LYS A 59 12.54 -6.59 14.56
C LYS A 59 12.89 -5.17 14.08
N ASP A 60 13.48 -5.04 12.90
CA ASP A 60 13.88 -3.75 12.32
C ASP A 60 12.77 -3.11 11.46
N TYR A 61 11.70 -3.85 11.18
CA TYR A 61 10.55 -3.44 10.37
C TYR A 61 9.41 -2.90 11.24
N ILE A 62 9.08 -3.58 12.34
CA ILE A 62 7.98 -3.20 13.23
C ILE A 62 8.29 -1.87 13.93
N GLY A 63 7.27 -1.02 14.07
CA GLY A 63 7.36 0.29 14.72
C GLY A 63 8.01 1.39 13.87
N THR A 64 8.30 1.10 12.60
CA THR A 64 8.77 2.10 11.65
C THR A 64 7.58 2.81 10.99
N GLU A 65 7.81 4.01 10.46
CA GLU A 65 6.76 4.81 9.84
C GLU A 65 6.06 4.03 8.72
N ASN A 66 4.72 3.98 8.77
CA ASN A 66 3.83 3.26 7.86
C ASN A 66 4.01 1.72 7.82
N ALA A 67 4.88 1.11 8.64
CA ALA A 67 4.95 -0.35 8.72
C ALA A 67 3.73 -0.93 9.44
N CYS A 68 3.27 -2.10 8.99
CA CYS A 68 2.20 -2.83 9.67
C CYS A 68 2.75 -3.61 10.86
N ASP A 69 1.89 -3.88 11.85
CA ASP A 69 2.16 -4.91 12.86
C ASP A 69 1.98 -6.28 12.21
N VAL A 70 3.11 -6.93 11.91
CA VAL A 70 3.18 -8.19 11.17
C VAL A 70 3.84 -9.26 12.01
N LYS A 71 3.31 -10.48 11.94
CA LYS A 71 3.96 -11.69 12.43
C LYS A 71 3.83 -12.82 11.40
N PHE A 72 4.76 -13.76 11.46
CA PHE A 72 4.60 -15.08 10.86
C PHE A 72 3.98 -16.02 11.87
N ASP A 73 2.94 -16.74 11.47
CA ASP A 73 2.38 -17.82 12.29
C ASP A 73 3.18 -19.14 12.13
N GLU A 74 2.71 -20.20 12.78
CA GLU A 74 3.38 -21.51 12.77
C GLU A 74 3.45 -22.14 11.37
N ASN A 75 2.55 -21.76 10.46
CA ASN A 75 2.55 -22.22 9.06
C ASN A 75 3.45 -21.35 8.16
N GLY A 76 4.00 -20.27 8.72
CA GLY A 76 4.75 -19.26 7.97
C GLY A 76 3.84 -18.30 7.20
N ASP A 77 2.54 -18.26 7.50
CA ASP A 77 1.62 -17.29 6.91
C ASP A 77 1.86 -15.91 7.52
N ILE A 78 1.64 -14.87 6.72
CA ILE A 78 1.83 -13.48 7.10
C ILE A 78 0.54 -12.99 7.74
N VAL A 79 0.58 -12.65 9.03
CA VAL A 79 -0.57 -12.16 9.80
C VAL A 79 -0.42 -10.68 10.08
N LEU A 80 -1.40 -9.89 9.66
CA LEU A 80 -1.51 -8.45 9.87
C LEU A 80 -2.57 -8.17 10.94
N ASN A 81 -2.25 -7.35 11.93
CA ASN A 81 -3.20 -6.94 12.97
C ASN A 81 -3.77 -5.55 12.69
N TYR A 82 -5.02 -5.45 12.23
CA TYR A 82 -5.61 -4.16 11.86
C TYR A 82 -5.81 -3.22 13.06
N ASN A 83 -6.14 -3.75 14.23
CA ASN A 83 -6.42 -2.95 15.43
C ASN A 83 -5.23 -2.07 15.83
N SER A 84 -4.01 -2.53 15.59
CA SER A 84 -2.77 -1.79 15.87
C SER A 84 -2.55 -0.58 14.94
N VAL A 85 -3.15 -0.59 13.75
CA VAL A 85 -2.93 0.40 12.68
C VAL A 85 -4.18 1.18 12.31
N ARG A 86 -5.32 0.98 13.01
CA ARG A 86 -6.60 1.63 12.68
C ARG A 86 -6.54 3.16 12.66
N GLU A 87 -5.64 3.79 13.42
CA GLU A 87 -5.54 5.26 13.49
C GLU A 87 -4.63 5.86 12.42
N THR A 88 -3.58 5.12 12.05
CA THR A 88 -2.49 5.61 11.19
C THR A 88 -2.52 5.04 9.78
N GLY A 89 -3.13 3.86 9.62
CA GLY A 89 -2.92 2.97 8.50
C GLY A 89 -1.50 2.41 8.48
N CYS A 90 -1.25 1.51 7.54
CA CYS A 90 0.05 0.93 7.26
C CYS A 90 0.11 0.32 5.86
N VAL A 91 1.31 -0.08 5.43
CA VAL A 91 1.56 -0.75 4.17
C VAL A 91 2.49 -1.94 4.36
N VAL A 92 2.17 -3.05 3.66
CA VAL A 92 3.06 -4.19 3.46
C VAL A 92 3.36 -4.38 1.99
N ASP A 93 4.59 -4.77 1.70
CA ASP A 93 5.00 -5.19 0.37
C ASP A 93 5.12 -6.71 0.32
N LEU A 94 4.46 -7.30 -0.66
CA LEU A 94 4.30 -8.73 -0.82
C LEU A 94 4.84 -9.11 -2.19
N MET A 95 5.88 -9.92 -2.21
CA MET A 95 6.35 -10.55 -3.43
C MET A 95 5.49 -11.76 -3.73
N HIS A 96 4.92 -11.81 -4.92
CA HIS A 96 3.99 -12.84 -5.35
C HIS A 96 4.62 -13.74 -6.43
N ARG A 97 4.26 -15.03 -6.39
CA ARG A 97 4.72 -16.03 -7.35
C ARG A 97 4.08 -15.82 -8.74
N TYR A 98 4.82 -16.20 -9.78
CA TYR A 98 4.45 -16.11 -11.20
C TYR A 98 3.00 -16.56 -11.50
N ASN A 99 2.32 -15.85 -12.43
CA ASN A 99 1.03 -16.17 -13.10
C ASN A 99 -0.30 -16.05 -12.33
N SER A 100 -0.33 -15.71 -11.06
CA SER A 100 -1.61 -15.33 -10.43
C SER A 100 -1.75 -13.81 -10.39
N PHE A 101 -2.89 -13.33 -10.89
CA PHE A 101 -3.32 -11.93 -10.78
C PHE A 101 -4.20 -11.71 -9.56
N ALA A 102 -4.42 -12.74 -8.75
CA ALA A 102 -5.30 -12.65 -7.61
C ALA A 102 -4.57 -12.18 -6.35
N LEU A 103 -5.31 -11.53 -5.46
CA LEU A 103 -4.93 -11.28 -4.06
C LEU A 103 -5.91 -12.06 -3.18
N ASP A 104 -5.38 -13.04 -2.45
CA ASP A 104 -6.17 -13.87 -1.54
C ASP A 104 -5.69 -13.71 -0.10
N PHE A 105 -6.61 -13.50 0.82
CA PHE A 105 -6.33 -13.45 2.26
C PHE A 105 -7.52 -13.92 3.08
N THR A 106 -7.26 -14.49 4.25
CA THR A 106 -8.31 -14.77 5.24
C THR A 106 -8.45 -13.57 6.15
N ALA A 107 -9.64 -12.99 6.22
CA ALA A 107 -9.97 -11.95 7.17
C ALA A 107 -10.73 -12.57 8.35
N THR A 108 -10.20 -12.40 9.55
CA THR A 108 -10.73 -12.99 10.79
C THR A 108 -11.11 -11.89 11.76
N LEU A 109 -12.35 -11.94 12.23
CA LEU A 109 -12.85 -11.17 13.37
C LEU A 109 -12.89 -12.07 14.60
N SER A 110 -12.41 -11.57 15.73
CA SER A 110 -12.36 -12.32 16.99
C SER A 110 -12.60 -11.40 18.19
N ASN A 111 -12.98 -11.99 19.33
CA ASN A 111 -13.11 -11.28 20.61
C ASN A 111 -12.25 -11.97 21.69
N ASP A 112 -11.00 -12.27 21.35
CA ASP A 112 -10.09 -13.04 22.18
C ASP A 112 -10.73 -14.36 22.67
N ASP A 113 -10.91 -14.51 23.99
CA ASP A 113 -11.50 -15.69 24.60
C ASP A 113 -13.03 -15.61 24.80
N LYS A 114 -13.67 -14.52 24.35
CA LYS A 114 -15.09 -14.25 24.54
C LYS A 114 -15.88 -14.43 23.26
N GLU A 115 -17.21 -14.40 23.38
CA GLU A 115 -18.11 -14.48 22.23
C GLU A 115 -18.07 -13.18 21.41
N ILE A 116 -18.11 -13.28 20.08
CA ILE A 116 -18.09 -12.13 19.16
C ILE A 116 -19.35 -11.27 19.29
N LYS A 117 -20.45 -11.79 19.83
CA LYS A 117 -21.65 -11.02 20.17
C LYS A 117 -21.36 -9.79 21.02
N GLU A 118 -20.35 -9.82 21.89
CA GLU A 118 -20.02 -8.68 22.76
C GLU A 118 -19.36 -7.51 22.00
N CYS A 119 -18.83 -7.74 20.80
CA CYS A 119 -18.11 -6.73 20.01
C CYS A 119 -18.72 -6.50 18.61
N LEU A 120 -19.66 -7.35 18.17
CA LEU A 120 -20.47 -7.14 16.99
C LEU A 120 -21.69 -6.26 17.29
N GLU A 121 -22.21 -5.62 16.25
CA GLU A 121 -23.44 -4.82 16.30
C GLU A 121 -24.45 -5.28 15.26
N GLU A 122 -25.73 -4.96 15.50
CA GLU A 122 -26.83 -5.34 14.62
C GLU A 122 -26.79 -4.54 13.31
N MET A 123 -26.95 -5.25 12.20
CA MET A 123 -27.03 -4.66 10.86
C MET A 123 -28.36 -3.89 10.68
N PRO A 124 -28.39 -2.84 9.84
CA PRO A 124 -27.35 -2.48 8.87
C PRO A 124 -26.25 -1.56 9.42
N ASP A 125 -26.47 -0.84 10.51
CA ASP A 125 -25.49 0.11 11.04
C ASP A 125 -24.31 -0.57 11.74
N GLY A 126 -24.48 -1.82 12.18
CA GLY A 126 -23.48 -2.57 12.91
C GLY A 126 -22.20 -2.86 12.12
N ILE A 127 -22.23 -2.79 10.78
CA ILE A 127 -21.01 -2.94 9.97
C ILE A 127 -19.96 -1.85 10.29
N ASN A 128 -20.42 -0.66 10.68
CA ASN A 128 -19.55 0.45 11.07
C ASN A 128 -18.67 0.11 12.28
N ALA A 129 -19.13 -0.80 13.14
CA ALA A 129 -18.41 -1.18 14.34
C ALA A 129 -17.17 -2.03 14.03
N ASN A 130 -17.09 -2.67 12.87
CA ASN A 130 -16.02 -3.60 12.51
C ASN A 130 -15.61 -3.49 11.03
N LEU A 131 -15.62 -2.28 10.49
CA LEU A 131 -15.23 -1.98 9.11
C LEU A 131 -13.71 -1.79 8.99
N VAL A 132 -13.12 -2.40 7.97
CA VAL A 132 -11.69 -2.35 7.64
C VAL A 132 -11.50 -1.84 6.22
N PRO A 133 -11.21 -0.54 6.03
CA PRO A 133 -10.83 -0.01 4.73
C PRO A 133 -9.39 -0.43 4.38
N PHE A 134 -9.19 -0.80 3.13
CA PHE A 134 -7.88 -1.15 2.58
C PHE A 134 -7.80 -0.76 1.10
N ALA A 135 -6.58 -0.70 0.58
CA ALA A 135 -6.31 -0.52 -0.84
C ALA A 135 -5.14 -1.43 -1.24
N HIS A 136 -4.98 -1.67 -2.53
CA HIS A 136 -3.84 -2.41 -3.04
C HIS A 136 -3.27 -1.75 -4.28
N SER A 137 -1.97 -1.85 -4.45
CA SER A 137 -1.23 -1.43 -5.65
C SER A 137 -1.57 -0.01 -6.13
N ILE A 138 -1.66 0.91 -5.17
CA ILE A 138 -1.73 2.36 -5.39
C ILE A 138 -0.36 3.00 -5.14
N ASP A 139 -0.14 4.20 -5.67
CA ASP A 139 1.04 5.00 -5.35
C ASP A 139 0.99 5.60 -3.93
N LEU A 140 2.18 5.97 -3.43
CA LEU A 140 2.35 6.49 -2.08
C LEU A 140 1.67 7.85 -1.89
N GLU A 141 1.55 8.67 -2.94
CA GLU A 141 0.86 9.96 -2.86
C GLU A 141 -0.64 9.74 -2.60
N ARG A 142 -1.26 8.80 -3.32
CA ARG A 142 -2.65 8.39 -3.13
C ARG A 142 -2.86 7.81 -1.75
N PHE A 143 -1.96 6.95 -1.27
CA PHE A 143 -2.03 6.43 0.10
C PHE A 143 -2.01 7.56 1.16
N GLU A 144 -1.10 8.52 1.05
CA GLU A 144 -1.02 9.65 1.98
C GLU A 144 -2.24 10.60 1.88
N LYS A 145 -2.93 10.64 0.74
CA LYS A 145 -4.24 11.32 0.63
C LYS A 145 -5.33 10.55 1.38
N LEU A 146 -5.43 9.24 1.17
CA LEU A 146 -6.42 8.37 1.81
C LEU A 146 -6.26 8.31 3.33
N LYS A 147 -5.02 8.42 3.83
CA LYS A 147 -4.75 8.52 5.27
C LYS A 147 -5.36 9.73 5.96
N LYS A 148 -5.75 10.78 5.24
CA LYS A 148 -6.26 12.02 5.85
C LYS A 148 -7.74 11.96 6.19
N GLY A 149 -8.49 11.02 5.62
CA GLY A 149 -9.92 10.91 5.82
C GLY A 149 -10.62 10.36 4.59
N PRO A 150 -11.96 10.40 4.57
CA PRO A 150 -12.73 9.89 3.45
C PRO A 150 -12.42 10.70 2.19
N TYR A 151 -12.14 9.99 1.07
CA TYR A 151 -11.70 10.63 -0.16
C TYR A 151 -12.80 11.53 -0.73
N ASN A 152 -12.48 12.81 -0.93
CA ASN A 152 -13.46 13.86 -1.23
C ASN A 152 -13.46 14.32 -2.70
N GLU A 153 -12.75 13.62 -3.58
CA GLU A 153 -12.80 13.95 -5.00
C GLU A 153 -14.12 13.45 -5.60
N TYR A 154 -14.99 14.41 -5.92
CA TYR A 154 -16.16 14.15 -6.73
C TYR A 154 -15.72 13.58 -8.08
N ALA A 155 -16.34 12.48 -8.46
CA ALA A 155 -16.18 11.94 -9.79
C ALA A 155 -17.26 12.53 -10.71
N SER A 156 -16.87 12.90 -11.93
CA SER A 156 -17.82 13.21 -12.99
C SER A 156 -18.47 11.90 -13.45
N CYS A 157 -19.48 11.44 -12.72
CA CYS A 157 -20.32 10.32 -13.13
C CYS A 157 -21.16 10.70 -14.35
N ASP A 158 -21.19 9.82 -15.36
CA ASP A 158 -22.15 9.93 -16.46
C ASP A 158 -23.61 9.83 -15.96
N ASN A 159 -23.83 9.25 -14.76
CA ASN A 159 -25.14 9.13 -14.12
C ASN A 159 -25.17 9.73 -12.70
N GLN A 160 -24.99 11.05 -12.58
CA GLN A 160 -25.15 11.75 -11.29
C GLN A 160 -26.52 11.55 -10.63
N ALA A 161 -27.55 11.29 -11.44
CA ALA A 161 -28.90 11.03 -10.95
C ALA A 161 -28.98 9.74 -10.13
N ALA A 162 -28.21 8.70 -10.49
CA ALA A 162 -28.12 7.48 -9.70
C ALA A 162 -27.56 7.77 -8.31
N CYS A 163 -26.36 8.37 -8.17
CA CYS A 163 -25.80 8.67 -6.84
C CYS A 163 -26.77 9.47 -5.97
N ARG A 164 -27.42 10.49 -6.56
CA ARG A 164 -28.36 11.37 -5.84
C ARG A 164 -29.66 10.67 -5.45
N SER A 165 -30.20 9.78 -6.28
CA SER A 165 -31.43 9.05 -5.97
C SER A 165 -31.23 7.98 -4.90
N GLY A 166 -30.00 7.50 -4.70
CA GLY A 166 -29.59 6.61 -3.62
C GLY A 166 -29.21 7.31 -2.31
N GLY A 167 -29.33 8.64 -2.22
CA GLY A 167 -28.93 9.37 -1.00
C GLY A 167 -27.41 9.46 -0.76
N GLY A 168 -26.60 9.20 -1.79
CA GLY A 168 -25.14 9.20 -1.73
C GLY A 168 -24.45 10.31 -2.53
N GLU A 169 -23.14 10.44 -2.34
CA GLU A 169 -22.28 11.28 -3.18
C GLU A 169 -21.60 10.43 -4.26
N CYS A 170 -21.48 10.98 -5.47
CA CYS A 170 -20.71 10.40 -6.56
C CYS A 170 -19.20 10.55 -6.30
N LEU A 171 -18.62 9.59 -5.57
CA LEU A 171 -17.20 9.63 -5.18
C LEU A 171 -16.33 8.84 -6.15
N LYS A 172 -15.05 9.24 -6.28
CA LYS A 172 -14.04 8.39 -6.91
C LYS A 172 -13.71 7.19 -6.00
N PRO A 173 -13.48 5.99 -6.57
CA PRO A 173 -13.04 4.83 -5.80
C PRO A 173 -11.79 5.13 -4.95
N ALA A 174 -11.86 4.83 -3.66
CA ALA A 174 -10.80 5.10 -2.69
C ALA A 174 -10.11 3.84 -2.17
N GLY A 175 -10.61 2.66 -2.55
CA GLY A 175 -10.17 1.36 -2.06
C GLY A 175 -11.36 0.42 -1.91
N LEU A 176 -11.16 -0.62 -1.12
CA LEU A 176 -12.18 -1.58 -0.71
C LEU A 176 -12.32 -1.54 0.81
N GLU A 177 -13.43 -2.03 1.32
CA GLU A 177 -13.65 -2.20 2.74
C GLU A 177 -14.39 -3.51 2.99
N ILE A 178 -14.02 -4.19 4.07
CA ILE A 178 -14.69 -5.40 4.56
C ILE A 178 -15.15 -5.16 5.98
N GLY A 179 -16.32 -5.66 6.35
CA GLY A 179 -16.84 -5.50 7.70
C GLY A 179 -17.77 -6.63 8.13
N TRP A 180 -18.07 -6.65 9.43
CA TRP A 180 -18.94 -7.65 10.05
C TRP A 180 -20.03 -6.98 10.87
N GLY A 181 -21.20 -7.61 10.88
CA GLY A 181 -22.29 -7.32 11.80
C GLY A 181 -23.13 -8.57 12.02
N TYR A 182 -24.30 -8.44 12.60
CA TYR A 182 -25.22 -9.57 12.74
C TYR A 182 -26.67 -9.22 12.37
N LYS A 183 -27.44 -10.25 12.01
CA LYS A 183 -28.91 -10.20 11.95
C LYS A 183 -29.47 -11.44 12.64
N GLY A 184 -30.32 -11.23 13.64
CA GLY A 184 -30.76 -12.32 14.51
C GLY A 184 -29.56 -12.96 15.22
N ASP A 185 -29.36 -14.27 15.05
CA ASP A 185 -28.25 -15.02 15.63
C ASP A 185 -27.05 -15.18 14.67
N ARG A 186 -27.14 -14.70 13.44
CA ARG A 186 -26.18 -14.98 12.37
C ARG A 186 -25.17 -13.85 12.19
N VAL A 187 -23.93 -14.23 11.96
CA VAL A 187 -22.90 -13.29 11.49
C VAL A 187 -23.16 -12.97 10.03
N HIS A 188 -23.05 -11.69 9.70
CA HIS A 188 -23.08 -11.17 8.33
C HIS A 188 -21.73 -10.51 8.04
N VAL A 189 -21.22 -10.75 6.84
CA VAL A 189 -19.98 -10.16 6.34
C VAL A 189 -20.31 -9.33 5.11
N GLY A 190 -19.87 -8.08 5.09
CA GLY A 190 -20.03 -7.20 3.95
C GLY A 190 -18.69 -6.81 3.36
N MET A 191 -18.66 -6.56 2.06
CA MET A 191 -17.50 -6.01 1.40
C MET A 191 -17.95 -5.09 0.26
N GLN A 192 -17.27 -3.98 0.03
CA GLN A 192 -17.64 -3.00 -0.99
C GLN A 192 -16.48 -2.04 -1.27
N GLN A 193 -16.70 -1.08 -2.17
CA GLN A 193 -15.78 0.04 -2.33
C GLN A 193 -15.98 1.05 -1.21
N VAL A 194 -14.87 1.64 -0.76
CA VAL A 194 -14.92 2.77 0.18
C VAL A 194 -15.74 3.90 -0.45
N GLY A 195 -16.83 4.29 0.22
CA GLY A 195 -17.74 5.34 -0.23
C GLY A 195 -18.99 4.85 -0.97
N GLU A 196 -19.19 3.53 -1.12
CA GLU A 196 -20.45 2.98 -1.60
C GLU A 196 -21.52 3.07 -0.50
N PRO A 197 -22.64 3.79 -0.68
CA PRO A 197 -23.67 3.92 0.36
C PRO A 197 -24.40 2.61 0.67
N THR A 198 -24.53 1.71 -0.31
CA THR A 198 -25.25 0.44 -0.16
C THR A 198 -24.35 -0.63 0.41
N VAL A 199 -24.71 -1.17 1.57
CA VAL A 199 -23.90 -2.22 2.18
C VAL A 199 -24.17 -3.57 1.51
N CYS A 200 -23.15 -4.14 0.86
CA CYS A 200 -23.23 -5.46 0.24
C CYS A 200 -22.87 -6.55 1.25
N GLU A 201 -23.86 -6.96 2.04
CA GLU A 201 -23.70 -7.95 3.11
C GLU A 201 -24.20 -9.35 2.74
N CYS A 202 -23.56 -10.35 3.34
CA CYS A 202 -23.88 -11.75 3.14
C CYS A 202 -23.86 -12.51 4.47
N PRO A 203 -24.87 -13.36 4.75
CA PRO A 203 -24.84 -14.21 5.91
C PRO A 203 -23.69 -15.21 5.79
N HIS A 204 -22.89 -15.32 6.85
CA HIS A 204 -21.90 -16.38 6.97
C HIS A 204 -22.60 -17.74 6.95
N LYS A 205 -21.98 -18.72 6.28
CA LYS A 205 -22.62 -20.02 6.06
C LYS A 205 -22.95 -20.73 7.37
N ASN A 206 -22.01 -20.71 8.31
CA ASN A 206 -22.09 -21.49 9.56
C ASN A 206 -22.01 -20.65 10.83
N ASP A 207 -21.61 -19.38 10.74
CA ASP A 207 -21.21 -18.64 11.93
C ASP A 207 -22.42 -18.01 12.62
N ARG A 208 -22.37 -18.07 13.94
CA ARG A 208 -23.37 -17.50 14.85
C ARG A 208 -22.67 -16.55 15.81
N ILE A 209 -23.40 -15.61 16.37
CA ILE A 209 -22.82 -14.57 17.24
C ILE A 209 -22.20 -15.12 18.55
N ASN A 210 -22.56 -16.34 18.98
CA ASN A 210 -22.05 -16.96 20.22
C ASN A 210 -20.74 -17.75 20.04
N ILE A 211 -20.03 -17.56 18.93
CA ILE A 211 -18.68 -18.15 18.71
C ILE A 211 -17.60 -17.15 19.09
N LYS A 212 -16.33 -17.58 19.20
CA LYS A 212 -15.20 -16.70 19.56
C LYS A 212 -14.58 -15.94 18.38
N GLU A 213 -14.72 -16.49 17.18
CA GLU A 213 -14.14 -15.93 15.97
C GLU A 213 -14.99 -16.26 14.74
N SER A 214 -14.96 -15.36 13.74
CA SER A 214 -15.56 -15.56 12.43
C SER A 214 -14.54 -15.23 11.36
N SER A 215 -14.35 -16.12 10.39
CA SER A 215 -13.31 -15.99 9.36
C SER A 215 -13.87 -16.17 7.97
N VAL A 216 -13.45 -15.31 7.04
CA VAL A 216 -13.75 -15.45 5.61
C VAL A 216 -12.48 -15.37 4.78
N LEU A 217 -12.37 -16.22 3.78
CA LEU A 217 -11.46 -16.07 2.66
C LEU A 217 -11.99 -14.99 1.73
N VAL A 218 -11.15 -13.99 1.47
CA VAL A 218 -11.34 -12.95 0.48
C VAL A 218 -10.46 -13.29 -0.71
N GLU A 219 -11.06 -13.41 -1.90
CA GLU A 219 -10.35 -13.57 -3.16
C GLU A 219 -10.65 -12.34 -4.03
N LEU A 220 -9.61 -11.62 -4.42
CA LEU A 220 -9.65 -10.53 -5.40
C LEU A 220 -9.02 -11.05 -6.68
N ASP A 221 -9.74 -11.07 -7.79
CA ASP A 221 -9.19 -11.49 -9.09
C ASP A 221 -9.66 -10.55 -10.21
N ASP A 222 -8.71 -10.14 -11.06
CA ASP A 222 -8.94 -9.40 -12.30
C ASP A 222 -10.02 -10.08 -13.19
N SER A 223 -10.10 -11.41 -13.17
CA SER A 223 -11.09 -12.18 -13.94
C SER A 223 -12.51 -12.08 -13.38
N ILE A 224 -12.63 -12.00 -12.05
CA ILE A 224 -13.90 -11.85 -11.32
C ILE A 224 -14.36 -10.39 -11.34
N ARG A 225 -13.44 -9.45 -11.65
CA ARG A 225 -13.66 -7.99 -11.75
C ARG A 225 -14.09 -7.33 -10.44
N TRP A 226 -13.98 -8.05 -9.32
CA TRP A 226 -14.40 -7.61 -7.99
C TRP A 226 -13.76 -8.50 -6.91
N PHE A 227 -14.55 -8.99 -5.96
CA PHE A 227 -14.14 -9.89 -4.89
C PHE A 227 -15.08 -11.08 -4.74
N LYS A 228 -14.59 -12.14 -4.11
CA LYS A 228 -15.35 -13.30 -3.64
C LYS A 228 -15.08 -13.50 -2.14
N LEU A 229 -16.13 -13.86 -1.41
CA LEU A 229 -16.09 -14.20 0.01
C LEU A 229 -16.48 -15.68 0.19
N ASP A 230 -15.77 -16.41 1.05
CA ASP A 230 -16.11 -17.79 1.41
C ASP A 230 -15.68 -18.08 2.87
N PRO A 231 -16.47 -18.75 3.72
CA PRO A 231 -17.78 -19.33 3.44
C PRO A 231 -18.94 -18.38 3.76
N VAL A 232 -19.66 -17.98 2.71
CA VAL A 232 -20.96 -17.30 2.81
C VAL A 232 -22.05 -18.18 2.20
N GLU A 233 -23.33 -17.86 2.45
CA GLU A 233 -24.41 -18.62 1.81
C GLU A 233 -24.32 -18.56 0.28
N THR A 234 -24.61 -19.69 -0.38
CA THR A 234 -24.38 -19.96 -1.82
C THR A 234 -25.10 -19.03 -2.81
N HIS A 235 -26.00 -18.16 -2.33
CA HIS A 235 -26.69 -17.15 -3.15
C HIS A 235 -26.16 -15.73 -2.92
N CYS A 236 -25.09 -15.63 -2.15
CA CYS A 236 -24.45 -14.40 -1.76
C CYS A 236 -23.04 -14.30 -2.34
N TYR A 237 -22.83 -14.90 -3.52
CA TYR A 237 -21.80 -14.40 -4.40
C TYR A 237 -22.14 -12.92 -4.61
N VAL A 238 -21.27 -12.03 -4.16
CA VAL A 238 -21.33 -10.62 -4.55
C VAL A 238 -20.89 -10.52 -6.02
N TYR A 239 -21.63 -11.22 -6.88
CA TYR A 239 -21.60 -11.06 -8.31
C TYR A 239 -22.44 -9.82 -8.59
N PHE A 240 -21.90 -8.94 -9.42
CA PHE A 240 -22.40 -7.60 -9.79
C PHE A 240 -23.90 -7.50 -10.13
N GLY A 241 -24.63 -8.60 -10.28
CA GLY A 241 -26.06 -8.61 -10.58
C GLY A 241 -26.99 -8.23 -9.42
N LEU A 242 -26.67 -8.63 -8.18
CA LEU A 242 -27.59 -8.49 -7.03
C LEU A 242 -27.25 -7.30 -6.13
N CYS A 243 -25.96 -7.01 -5.97
CA CYS A 243 -25.46 -5.81 -5.32
C CYS A 243 -24.68 -4.99 -6.35
N LYS A 244 -25.40 -4.40 -7.31
CA LYS A 244 -24.78 -3.35 -8.14
C LYS A 244 -24.37 -2.24 -7.17
N PRO A 245 -23.15 -1.69 -7.25
CA PRO A 245 -22.87 -0.38 -6.68
C PRO A 245 -23.27 0.67 -7.71
N PRO A 246 -24.52 1.18 -7.73
CA PRO A 246 -24.93 2.19 -8.70
C PRO A 246 -24.34 3.57 -8.41
N PHE A 247 -23.56 3.75 -7.32
CA PHE A 247 -23.30 5.06 -6.74
C PHE A 247 -21.81 5.46 -6.65
N VAL A 248 -20.86 4.52 -6.76
CA VAL A 248 -19.45 4.87 -7.01
C VAL A 248 -19.22 5.05 -8.52
N CYS A 249 -18.63 6.19 -8.90
CA CYS A 249 -18.44 6.51 -10.31
C CYS A 249 -17.34 5.66 -10.94
N ASN A 250 -17.74 4.55 -11.53
CA ASN A 250 -16.93 3.87 -12.54
C ASN A 250 -17.23 4.54 -13.87
N SER A 251 -16.23 5.20 -14.50
CA SER A 251 -16.46 5.91 -15.77
C SER A 251 -17.01 4.95 -16.82
N VAL A 252 -18.18 5.26 -17.40
CA VAL A 252 -18.94 4.34 -18.27
C VAL A 252 -18.27 4.20 -19.64
N LYS A 253 -17.25 5.01 -19.94
CA LYS A 253 -16.56 5.02 -21.23
C LYS A 253 -15.56 3.88 -21.44
N SER A 254 -15.24 3.09 -20.42
CA SER A 254 -14.50 1.85 -20.64
C SER A 254 -15.48 0.68 -20.79
N THR A 255 -15.59 0.13 -21.99
CA THR A 255 -16.29 -1.15 -22.26
C THR A 255 -15.63 -2.35 -21.57
N MET A 256 -14.60 -2.09 -20.76
CA MET A 256 -13.84 -3.00 -19.94
C MET A 256 -13.67 -2.25 -18.60
N PHE A 257 -14.58 -2.50 -17.64
CA PHE A 257 -14.66 -1.85 -16.33
C PHE A 257 -13.36 -1.98 -15.54
N GLN A 258 -12.36 -1.17 -15.92
CA GLN A 258 -11.23 -0.86 -15.08
C GLN A 258 -11.77 0.13 -14.06
N ILE A 259 -11.91 -0.32 -12.82
CA ILE A 259 -12.02 0.63 -11.72
C ILE A 259 -10.68 1.37 -11.73
N GLU A 260 -10.65 2.60 -12.27
CA GLU A 260 -9.45 3.41 -12.35
C GLU A 260 -8.82 3.49 -10.94
N GLY A 261 -7.71 2.80 -10.74
CA GLY A 261 -7.02 2.72 -9.46
C GLY A 261 -7.05 1.40 -8.68
N LEU A 262 -7.73 0.35 -9.17
CA LEU A 262 -7.60 -1.01 -8.61
C LEU A 262 -6.80 -1.96 -9.50
N ASN A 263 -6.48 -1.56 -10.73
CA ASN A 263 -5.57 -2.27 -11.61
C ASN A 263 -4.24 -1.52 -11.75
N PRO A 264 -3.09 -2.23 -11.77
CA PRO A 264 -2.97 -3.69 -11.65
C PRO A 264 -3.01 -4.16 -10.19
N MET A 265 -3.55 -5.36 -9.91
CA MET A 265 -3.43 -5.95 -8.57
C MET A 265 -1.96 -6.12 -8.16
N THR A 266 -1.07 -6.39 -9.12
CA THR A 266 0.37 -6.55 -8.87
C THR A 266 1.21 -5.96 -10.00
N TRP A 267 2.34 -5.35 -9.69
CA TRP A 267 3.30 -4.82 -10.65
C TRP A 267 4.37 -5.85 -11.02
N GLU A 268 4.74 -5.93 -12.30
CA GLU A 268 5.82 -6.81 -12.74
C GLU A 268 7.17 -6.23 -12.28
N ILE A 269 8.04 -7.07 -11.72
CA ILE A 269 9.39 -6.69 -11.33
C ILE A 269 10.29 -6.87 -12.55
N SER A 270 10.67 -5.77 -13.18
CA SER A 270 11.62 -5.76 -14.31
C SER A 270 13.08 -5.84 -13.85
N TYR A 271 13.34 -5.40 -12.61
CA TYR A 271 14.66 -5.41 -12.01
C TYR A 271 15.13 -6.85 -11.75
N ARG A 272 16.20 -7.27 -12.45
CA ARG A 272 16.81 -8.60 -12.27
C ARG A 272 17.54 -8.66 -10.93
N VAL A 273 16.81 -8.86 -9.83
CA VAL A 273 17.44 -9.42 -8.63
C VAL A 273 17.73 -10.88 -8.96
N SER A 274 18.97 -11.20 -9.31
CA SER A 274 19.41 -12.54 -9.75
C SER A 274 19.14 -13.69 -8.76
N LYS A 275 18.58 -13.40 -7.57
CA LYS A 275 18.33 -14.36 -6.48
C LYS A 275 16.86 -14.74 -6.26
N TYR A 276 15.88 -14.08 -6.89
CA TYR A 276 14.44 -14.30 -6.59
C TYR A 276 13.60 -14.62 -7.83
N THR A 277 14.12 -15.46 -8.74
CA THR A 277 13.52 -15.72 -10.06
C THR A 277 12.07 -16.22 -10.04
N TYR A 278 11.60 -16.80 -8.93
CA TYR A 278 10.22 -17.31 -8.80
C TYR A 278 9.19 -16.27 -8.35
N TYR A 279 9.63 -15.17 -7.75
CA TYR A 279 8.77 -14.11 -7.22
C TYR A 279 9.00 -12.83 -8.03
N ASN A 280 8.27 -12.69 -9.13
CA ASN A 280 8.51 -11.65 -10.13
C ASN A 280 7.42 -10.57 -10.17
N ARG A 281 6.51 -10.56 -9.20
CA ARG A 281 5.50 -9.51 -9.07
C ARG A 281 5.52 -8.92 -7.67
N LEU A 282 5.25 -7.63 -7.56
CA LEU A 282 5.10 -6.89 -6.32
C LEU A 282 3.62 -6.51 -6.13
N LEU A 283 3.08 -6.83 -4.97
CA LEU A 283 1.81 -6.35 -4.46
C LEU A 283 2.09 -5.47 -3.25
N SER A 284 1.57 -4.25 -3.24
CA SER A 284 1.57 -3.44 -2.01
C SER A 284 0.15 -3.41 -1.45
N LEU A 285 -0.05 -3.95 -0.25
CA LEU A 285 -1.32 -3.92 0.45
C LEU A 285 -1.29 -2.80 1.50
N TYR A 286 -2.25 -1.90 1.42
CA TYR A 286 -2.40 -0.74 2.29
C TYR A 286 -3.61 -0.97 3.21
N LEU A 287 -3.38 -1.16 4.50
CA LEU A 287 -4.45 -1.09 5.49
C LEU A 287 -4.69 0.39 5.78
N LEU A 288 -5.85 0.90 5.40
CA LEU A 288 -6.16 2.31 5.55
C LEU A 288 -6.60 2.59 7.00
N PRO A 289 -6.32 3.77 7.55
CA PRO A 289 -6.88 4.12 8.84
C PRO A 289 -8.39 4.15 8.75
N GLN A 290 -9.09 3.85 9.84
CA GLN A 290 -10.54 3.76 9.86
C GLN A 290 -11.22 5.05 9.43
N LYS A 291 -10.62 6.20 9.75
CA LYS A 291 -11.10 7.51 9.30
C LYS A 291 -11.11 7.68 7.77
N ALA A 292 -10.47 6.80 7.00
CA ALA A 292 -10.57 6.76 5.55
C ALA A 292 -11.92 6.21 5.06
N ALA A 293 -12.63 5.46 5.90
CA ALA A 293 -13.97 4.94 5.61
C ALA A 293 -15.06 5.95 5.93
N PHE A 294 -16.25 5.70 5.39
CA PHE A 294 -17.46 6.45 5.69
C PHE A 294 -18.31 5.68 6.71
N GLN A 295 -19.07 6.40 7.52
CA GLN A 295 -20.09 5.78 8.35
C GLN A 295 -21.35 5.54 7.51
N HIS A 296 -21.81 4.30 7.44
CA HIS A 296 -23.06 3.92 6.81
C HIS A 296 -24.24 4.19 7.75
N HIS A 297 -25.36 4.62 7.19
CA HIS A 297 -26.59 4.83 7.94
C HIS A 297 -27.76 4.16 7.23
N ALA A 298 -28.47 3.33 8.00
CA ALA A 298 -29.56 2.47 7.55
C ALA A 298 -29.18 1.54 6.37
N GLY A 299 -27.89 1.31 6.13
CA GLY A 299 -27.38 0.52 5.00
C GLY A 299 -27.66 1.10 3.61
N GLN A 300 -28.10 2.36 3.54
CA GLN A 300 -28.56 3.01 2.32
C GLN A 300 -27.93 4.37 2.07
N SER A 301 -27.18 4.90 3.04
CA SER A 301 -26.55 6.21 2.93
C SER A 301 -25.21 6.21 3.66
N ILE A 302 -24.36 7.18 3.32
CA ILE A 302 -23.07 7.38 4.00
C ILE A 302 -22.96 8.80 4.54
N THR A 303 -22.21 8.94 5.63
CA THR A 303 -21.81 10.23 6.18
C THR A 303 -20.29 10.31 6.27
N ARG A 304 -19.75 11.53 6.22
CA ARG A 304 -18.30 11.79 6.31
C ARG A 304 -17.72 11.61 7.72
N LYS A 305 -18.51 11.10 8.65
CA LYS A 305 -18.01 10.72 9.97
C LYS A 305 -17.25 9.42 9.84
N ALA A 306 -16.10 9.34 10.49
CA ALA A 306 -15.36 8.09 10.62
C ALA A 306 -16.20 7.09 11.45
N PRO A 307 -16.21 5.80 11.07
CA PRO A 307 -16.71 4.74 11.95
C PRO A 307 -15.91 4.69 13.27
N THR A 308 -16.46 4.07 14.31
CA THR A 308 -15.91 4.08 15.69
C THR A 308 -15.19 2.80 16.13
N GLY A 309 -15.17 1.78 15.27
CA GLY A 309 -14.48 0.49 15.47
C GLY A 309 -12.95 0.43 15.17
N PRO A 310 -12.44 -0.73 14.71
CA PRO A 310 -13.05 -2.02 14.97
C PRO A 310 -13.20 -2.23 16.49
N LYS A 311 -14.38 -2.69 16.91
CA LYS A 311 -14.67 -3.06 18.30
C LYS A 311 -14.13 -4.44 18.63
N CYS A 312 -14.15 -5.35 17.65
CA CYS A 312 -13.52 -6.65 17.71
C CYS A 312 -12.05 -6.59 17.27
N ASN A 313 -11.30 -7.66 17.52
CA ASN A 313 -9.95 -7.85 17.00
C ASN A 313 -10.02 -8.39 15.57
N ILE A 314 -9.43 -7.67 14.62
CA ILE A 314 -9.43 -8.03 13.21
C ILE A 314 -8.02 -8.32 12.71
N GLN A 315 -7.85 -9.48 12.10
CA GLN A 315 -6.59 -9.93 11.52
C GLN A 315 -6.78 -10.28 10.04
N LEU A 316 -5.76 -9.99 9.24
CA LEU A 316 -5.66 -10.48 7.87
C LEU A 316 -4.51 -11.49 7.79
N ARG A 317 -4.79 -12.72 7.36
CA ARG A 317 -3.80 -13.77 7.14
C ARG A 317 -3.59 -13.99 5.65
N ILE A 318 -2.35 -13.86 5.20
CA ILE A 318 -1.92 -14.01 3.81
C ILE A 318 -1.04 -15.25 3.70
N ASN A 319 -1.34 -16.10 2.73
CA ASN A 319 -0.66 -17.39 2.54
C ASN A 319 0.83 -17.20 2.26
N GLY A 320 1.67 -17.65 3.19
CA GLY A 320 3.12 -17.49 3.13
C GLY A 320 3.82 -18.38 2.11
N LYS A 321 3.11 -19.33 1.48
CA LYS A 321 3.63 -20.14 0.36
C LYS A 321 3.57 -19.37 -0.96
N GLU A 322 2.46 -18.65 -1.17
CA GLU A 322 2.22 -17.86 -2.39
C GLU A 322 2.87 -16.47 -2.32
N TYR A 323 2.89 -15.88 -1.12
CA TYR A 323 3.41 -14.53 -0.88
C TYR A 323 4.63 -14.56 0.03
N LYS A 324 5.55 -13.63 -0.21
CA LYS A 324 6.70 -13.37 0.66
C LYS A 324 6.73 -11.90 1.05
N LEU A 325 6.86 -11.63 2.35
CA LEU A 325 6.96 -10.27 2.85
C LEU A 325 8.31 -9.66 2.47
N LEU A 326 8.26 -8.54 1.75
CA LEU A 326 9.42 -7.70 1.44
C LEU A 326 9.54 -6.61 2.51
N ILE A 327 10.71 -6.51 3.13
CA ILE A 327 11.02 -5.52 4.16
C ILE A 327 12.26 -4.73 3.78
N ASN A 328 12.37 -3.50 4.28
CA ASN A 328 13.59 -2.70 4.16
C ASN A 328 14.50 -2.95 5.38
N ASP A 329 15.73 -3.39 5.13
CA ASP A 329 16.72 -3.59 6.20
C ASP A 329 17.41 -2.27 6.57
N LYS A 330 17.16 -1.76 7.77
CA LYS A 330 17.82 -0.52 8.24
C LYS A 330 19.30 -0.72 8.59
N ARG A 331 19.80 -1.96 8.70
CA ARG A 331 21.17 -2.23 9.19
C ARG A 331 22.24 -1.61 8.28
N TYR A 332 21.99 -1.49 6.98
CA TYR A 332 22.95 -0.89 6.05
C TYR A 332 23.07 0.64 6.19
N LYS A 333 21.98 1.34 6.53
CA LYS A 333 22.06 2.80 6.79
C LYS A 333 22.93 3.13 8.00
N LEU A 334 22.95 2.28 9.02
CA LEU A 334 23.82 2.48 10.18
C LEU A 334 25.28 2.26 9.80
N ALA A 335 25.60 1.17 9.11
CA ALA A 335 26.94 0.86 8.65
C ALA A 335 27.49 1.96 7.72
N PHE A 336 26.69 2.44 6.77
CA PHE A 336 27.09 3.51 5.87
C PHE A 336 27.32 4.84 6.60
N LYS A 337 26.47 5.21 7.58
CA LYS A 337 26.72 6.39 8.42
C LYS A 337 28.03 6.29 9.20
N TRP A 338 28.34 5.13 9.76
CA TRP A 338 29.62 4.89 10.45
C TRP A 338 30.80 4.96 9.49
N ILE A 339 30.71 4.36 8.30
CA ILE A 339 31.75 4.44 7.28
C ILE A 339 31.97 5.90 6.85
N LEU A 340 30.90 6.66 6.61
CA LEU A 340 30.99 8.07 6.22
C LEU A 340 31.59 8.93 7.34
N LEU A 341 31.23 8.67 8.60
CA LEU A 341 31.79 9.34 9.77
C LEU A 341 33.27 9.02 9.92
N ILE A 342 33.68 7.75 9.80
CA ILE A 342 35.07 7.31 9.84
C ILE A 342 35.87 7.96 8.70
N ALA A 343 35.32 8.00 7.49
CA ALA A 343 35.94 8.65 6.34
C ALA A 343 36.13 10.17 6.59
N MET A 344 35.14 10.86 7.15
CA MET A 344 35.29 12.28 7.52
C MET A 344 36.37 12.48 8.59
N ILE A 345 36.42 11.64 9.62
CA ILE A 345 37.44 11.71 10.67
C ILE A 345 38.85 11.51 10.07
N LEU A 346 39.01 10.53 9.16
CA LEU A 346 40.27 10.30 8.44
C LEU A 346 40.71 11.50 7.62
N ILE A 347 39.77 12.13 6.89
CA ILE A 347 40.06 13.35 6.11
C ILE A 347 40.53 14.48 7.03
N ILE A 348 39.85 14.69 8.16
CA ILE A 348 40.24 15.71 9.15
C ILE A 348 41.64 15.43 9.71
N LEU A 349 41.95 14.18 10.06
CA LEU A 349 43.26 13.80 10.57
C LEU A 349 44.37 14.01 9.53
N ILE A 350 44.12 13.69 8.26
CA ILE A 350 45.06 13.94 7.16
C ILE A 350 45.29 15.44 6.99
N CYS A 351 44.23 16.25 7.02
CA CYS A 351 44.35 17.71 6.94
C CYS A 351 45.15 18.28 8.12
N LEU A 352 44.91 17.82 9.36
CA LEU A 352 45.66 18.24 10.54
C LEU A 352 47.13 17.85 10.47
N ALA A 353 47.43 16.62 10.01
CA ALA A 353 48.80 16.18 9.79
C ALA A 353 49.50 17.01 8.71
N GLY A 354 48.81 17.32 7.62
CA GLY A 354 49.30 18.20 6.56
C GLY A 354 49.61 19.61 7.07
N PHE A 355 48.71 20.22 7.85
CA PHE A 355 48.95 21.51 8.50
C PHE A 355 50.13 21.47 9.47
N GLY A 356 50.23 20.43 10.29
CA GLY A 356 51.36 20.22 11.21
C GLY A 356 52.69 20.12 10.46
N PHE A 357 52.72 19.40 9.32
CA PHE A 357 53.90 19.29 8.48
C PHE A 357 54.34 20.63 7.87
N VAL A 358 53.38 21.44 7.39
CA VAL A 358 53.67 22.79 6.86
C VAL A 358 54.25 23.70 7.95
N ILE A 359 53.67 23.70 9.15
CA ILE A 359 54.17 24.47 10.29
C ILE A 359 55.59 24.03 10.65
N TYR A 360 55.84 22.72 10.72
CA TYR A 360 57.16 22.15 11.00
C TYR A 360 58.20 22.56 9.95
N MET A 361 57.87 22.47 8.66
CA MET A 361 58.77 22.87 7.58
C MET A 361 59.12 24.37 7.66
N ASN A 362 58.13 25.22 7.92
CA ASN A 362 58.37 26.66 8.10
C ASN A 362 59.27 26.96 9.31
N ALA A 363 59.04 26.29 10.45
CA ALA A 363 59.87 26.43 11.65
C ALA A 363 61.32 25.98 11.38
N LYS A 364 61.50 24.84 10.70
CA LYS A 364 62.82 24.31 10.36
C LYS A 364 63.57 25.21 9.38
N THR A 365 62.88 25.72 8.37
CA THR A 365 63.47 26.65 7.38
C THR A 365 63.94 27.93 8.07
N LYS A 366 63.17 28.43 9.04
CA LYS A 366 63.56 29.59 9.84
C LYS A 366 64.81 29.30 10.70
N GLU A 367 64.86 28.15 11.35
CA GLU A 367 66.02 27.74 12.14
C GLU A 367 67.30 27.59 11.30
N ASP A 368 67.18 27.00 10.09
CA ASP A 368 68.29 26.85 9.15
C ASP A 368 68.79 28.22 8.65
N MET A 369 67.89 29.16 8.35
CA MET A 369 68.26 30.54 8.01
C MET A 369 68.98 31.25 9.15
N ASP A 370 68.48 31.12 10.39
CA ASP A 370 69.11 31.71 11.57
C ASP A 370 70.49 31.07 11.88
N ARG A 371 70.67 29.79 11.57
CA ARG A 371 71.97 29.10 11.66
C ARG A 371 72.95 29.62 10.62
N MET A 372 72.54 29.78 9.35
CA MET A 372 73.41 30.35 8.30
C MET A 372 73.83 31.78 8.62
N ARG A 373 72.91 32.61 9.13
CA ARG A 373 73.21 34.01 9.51
C ARG A 373 74.25 34.10 10.64
N ARG A 374 74.23 33.17 11.60
CA ARG A 374 75.22 33.10 12.70
C ARG A 374 76.61 32.68 12.25
N ASN A 375 76.74 31.94 11.15
CA ASN A 375 78.04 31.50 10.63
C ASN A 375 78.71 32.55 9.70
N MET A 376 77.95 33.57 9.26
CA MET A 376 78.46 34.65 8.39
C MET A 376 78.93 35.88 9.15
N ASN A 377 78.62 35.97 10.45
CA ASN A 377 79.14 36.97 11.38
C ASN A 377 80.23 36.34 12.24
#